data_AF-A0A2G6QTN4-F1
#
_entry.id   AF-A0A2G6QTN4-F1
#
_cell.length_a   1.000
_cell.length_b   1.000
_cell.length_c   1.000
_cell.angle_alpha   90.00
_cell.angle_beta   90.00
_cell.angle_gamma   90.00
#
_symmetry.space_group_name_H-M   'P 1'
#
loop_
_entity.id
_entity.type
_entity.pdbx_description
1 polymer ?
#
loop_
_entity_poly.entity_id
_entity_poly.type
_entity_poly.pdbx_seq_one_letter_code
_entity_poly.pdbx_strand_id
1 'polypeptide(L)'
;MDDKSLFKSDLQKEKQLAALLDSMYRNNLKFYGFERVSDLNLQLQGVDLVLTQKHNQKRFFIDEKAQLDYVNEDLPTFAFEINYRKNGKRKQGWLYDASKKTDFYALVTAIYSDKPQTYTSCKITFVNRRKLLGLLTTRKLSQKRLEDYQGKSNGKHGKLKINELDPYSEGYLYSSTQNKVEKPFNLILKLDFLVENGIAKRFV
;
A
#
# COMPACT_ATOMS: atom_id res chain seq x y z
N MET A 1 -0.54 -4.51 -28.60
CA MET A 1 0.08 -3.17 -28.57
C MET A 1 -0.70 -2.35 -27.54
N ASP A 2 -0.46 -2.46 -26.23
CA ASP A 2 -1.29 -1.71 -25.24
C ASP A 2 -0.60 -1.37 -23.90
N ASP A 3 0.46 -2.09 -23.49
CA ASP A 3 1.11 -1.84 -22.18
C ASP A 3 1.73 -0.45 -22.04
N LYS A 4 2.23 0.15 -23.13
CA LYS A 4 2.83 1.50 -23.08
C LYS A 4 1.80 2.61 -22.85
N SER A 5 0.55 2.39 -23.25
CA SER A 5 -0.54 3.36 -23.09
C SER A 5 -1.05 3.36 -21.64
N LEU A 6 -1.27 2.16 -21.09
CA LEU A 6 -1.70 1.96 -19.71
C LEU A 6 -0.65 2.48 -18.71
N PHE A 7 0.63 2.17 -18.94
CA PHE A 7 1.72 2.66 -18.10
C PHE A 7 1.80 4.20 -18.03
N LYS A 8 1.66 4.88 -19.17
CA LYS A 8 1.66 6.35 -19.20
C LYS A 8 0.44 6.94 -18.49
N SER A 9 -0.72 6.31 -18.65
CA SER A 9 -1.95 6.73 -17.97
C SER A 9 -1.82 6.59 -16.45
N ASP A 10 -1.29 5.46 -15.97
CA ASP A 10 -1.11 5.24 -14.53
C ASP A 10 -0.08 6.19 -13.92
N LEU A 11 1.04 6.44 -14.61
CA LEU A 11 2.03 7.44 -14.18
C LEU A 11 1.41 8.85 -14.10
N GLN A 12 0.51 9.19 -15.03
CA GLN A 12 -0.19 10.46 -15.02
C GLN A 12 -1.16 10.57 -13.83
N LYS A 13 -1.90 9.50 -13.52
CA LYS A 13 -2.78 9.44 -12.34
C LYS A 13 -1.98 9.61 -11.06
N GLU A 14 -0.85 8.92 -10.92
CA GLU A 14 0.02 9.06 -9.74
C GLU A 14 0.53 10.49 -9.58
N LYS A 15 0.98 11.13 -10.67
CA LYS A 15 1.44 12.51 -10.64
C LYS A 15 0.33 13.50 -10.21
N GLN A 16 -0.89 13.29 -10.68
CA GLN A 16 -2.04 14.12 -10.29
C GLN A 16 -2.39 13.94 -8.81
N LEU A 17 -2.35 12.70 -8.32
CA LEU A 17 -2.59 12.40 -6.92
C LEU A 17 -1.51 13.03 -6.03
N ALA A 18 -0.23 12.96 -6.43
CA ALA A 18 0.87 13.54 -5.68
C ALA A 18 0.67 15.04 -5.40
N ALA A 19 0.14 15.80 -6.35
CA ALA A 19 -0.16 17.23 -6.15
C ALA A 19 -1.20 17.47 -5.05
N LEU A 20 -2.25 16.63 -4.99
CA LEU A 20 -3.25 16.66 -3.92
C LEU A 20 -2.60 16.29 -2.58
N LEU A 21 -1.85 15.20 -2.53
CA LEU A 21 -1.18 14.72 -1.31
C LEU A 21 -0.22 15.78 -0.75
N ASP A 22 0.59 16.41 -1.61
CA ASP A 22 1.52 17.47 -1.20
C ASP A 22 0.80 18.71 -0.64
N SER A 23 -0.40 19.04 -1.14
CA SER A 23 -1.25 20.07 -0.53
C SER A 23 -1.71 19.63 0.86
N MET A 24 -2.20 18.39 0.99
CA MET A 24 -2.66 17.87 2.28
C MET A 24 -1.54 17.81 3.32
N TYR A 25 -0.34 17.35 2.95
CA TYR A 25 0.81 17.33 3.85
C TYR A 25 1.21 18.72 4.30
N ARG A 26 1.31 19.70 3.38
CA ARG A 26 1.60 21.10 3.73
C ARG A 26 0.61 21.65 4.75
N ASN A 27 -0.67 21.37 4.57
CA ASN A 27 -1.73 21.93 5.40
C ASN A 27 -1.89 21.24 6.75
N ASN A 28 -1.54 19.95 6.86
CA ASN A 28 -1.88 19.14 8.04
C ASN A 28 -0.66 18.66 8.85
N LEU A 29 0.56 18.62 8.28
CA LEU A 29 1.78 18.24 9.02
C LEU A 29 2.31 19.40 9.88
N LYS A 30 1.69 19.63 11.04
CA LYS A 30 2.10 20.72 11.96
C LYS A 30 3.49 20.49 12.57
N PHE A 31 3.79 19.26 12.96
CA PHE A 31 5.02 18.89 13.71
C PHE A 31 6.14 18.29 12.85
N TYR A 32 5.92 18.18 11.55
CA TYR A 32 6.85 17.57 10.60
C TYR A 32 7.05 18.49 9.40
N GLY A 33 8.29 18.58 8.91
CA GLY A 33 8.53 18.94 7.51
C GLY A 33 8.38 17.70 6.64
N PHE A 34 8.13 17.88 5.36
CA PHE A 34 8.19 16.80 4.39
C PHE A 34 8.99 17.23 3.15
N GLU A 35 9.62 16.26 2.53
CA GLU A 35 10.39 16.39 1.30
C GLU A 35 10.00 15.24 0.38
N ARG A 36 9.70 15.57 -0.89
CA ARG A 36 9.43 14.55 -1.90
C ARG A 36 10.72 14.06 -2.52
N VAL A 37 10.87 12.75 -2.60
CA VAL A 37 12.06 12.10 -3.13
C VAL A 37 11.94 11.99 -4.64
N SER A 38 12.88 12.61 -5.36
CA SER A 38 13.05 12.43 -6.80
C SER A 38 14.17 11.46 -7.18
N ASP A 39 14.98 11.03 -6.19
CA ASP A 39 16.04 10.05 -6.40
C ASP A 39 15.44 8.67 -6.72
N LEU A 40 15.73 8.17 -7.92
CA LEU A 40 15.17 6.93 -8.42
C LEU A 40 15.57 5.71 -7.57
N ASN A 41 16.79 5.70 -7.01
CA ASN A 41 17.25 4.57 -6.20
C ASN A 41 16.49 4.49 -4.87
N LEU A 42 16.22 5.63 -4.24
CA LEU A 42 15.40 5.72 -3.03
C LEU A 42 13.94 5.37 -3.31
N GLN A 43 13.37 5.82 -4.43
CA GLN A 43 12.02 5.42 -4.85
C GLN A 43 11.91 3.90 -5.06
N LEU A 44 12.91 3.29 -5.72
CA LEU A 44 12.99 1.84 -5.85
C LEU A 44 13.13 1.11 -4.50
N GLN A 45 13.66 1.79 -3.48
CA GLN A 45 13.71 1.32 -2.09
C GLN A 45 12.42 1.62 -1.30
N GLY A 46 11.34 2.08 -1.95
CA GLY A 46 10.05 2.37 -1.32
C GLY A 46 10.08 3.64 -0.49
N VAL A 47 10.66 4.71 -1.03
CA VAL A 47 10.68 6.03 -0.37
C VAL A 47 10.22 7.08 -1.37
N ASP A 48 8.96 7.51 -1.22
CA ASP A 48 8.38 8.61 -1.99
C ASP A 48 8.54 9.94 -1.27
N LEU A 49 8.53 9.90 0.06
CA LEU A 49 8.64 11.06 0.92
C LEU A 49 9.55 10.79 2.11
N VAL A 50 10.19 11.85 2.58
CA VAL A 50 10.86 11.89 3.88
C VAL A 50 10.12 12.85 4.78
N LEU A 51 9.67 12.38 5.94
CA LEU A 51 9.15 13.24 7.00
C LEU A 51 10.26 13.54 8.01
N THR A 52 10.47 14.81 8.31
CA THR A 52 11.46 15.26 9.31
C THR A 52 10.73 15.90 10.47
N GLN A 53 10.84 15.31 11.65
CA GLN A 53 10.24 15.82 12.87
C GLN A 53 10.93 17.13 13.28
N LYS A 54 10.17 18.21 13.44
CA LYS A 54 10.72 19.57 13.59
C LYS A 54 11.58 19.76 14.85
N HIS A 55 11.26 19.08 15.95
CA HIS A 55 11.90 19.33 17.24
C HIS A 55 13.22 18.58 17.46
N ASN A 56 13.38 17.38 16.88
CA ASN A 56 14.56 16.53 17.09
C ASN A 56 15.23 16.10 15.78
N GLN A 57 14.74 16.60 14.64
CA GLN A 57 15.24 16.29 13.29
C GLN A 57 15.20 14.79 12.94
N LYS A 58 14.40 13.99 13.66
CA LYS A 58 14.24 12.57 13.35
C LYS A 58 13.54 12.42 12.00
N ARG A 59 14.14 11.62 11.13
CA ARG A 59 13.64 11.34 9.78
C ARG A 59 12.86 10.03 9.76
N PHE A 60 11.84 9.98 8.92
CA PHE A 60 11.03 8.80 8.64
C PHE A 60 10.83 8.67 7.13
N PHE A 61 11.02 7.47 6.61
CA PHE A 61 10.86 7.17 5.19
C PHE A 61 9.45 6.63 4.92
N ILE A 62 8.76 7.28 3.99
CA ILE A 62 7.36 6.99 3.68
C ILE A 62 7.24 6.48 2.26
N ASP A 63 6.48 5.40 2.10
CA ASP A 63 6.08 4.83 0.81
C ASP A 63 4.58 5.10 0.62
N GLU A 64 4.23 5.84 -0.42
CA GLU A 64 2.85 6.11 -0.78
C GLU A 64 2.28 4.91 -1.53
N LYS A 65 1.06 4.52 -1.17
CA LYS A 65 0.34 3.42 -1.82
C LYS A 65 -1.11 3.84 -1.96
N ALA A 66 -1.63 3.83 -3.19
CA ALA A 66 -2.94 4.40 -3.49
C ALA A 66 -3.89 3.38 -4.14
N GLN A 67 -5.18 3.51 -3.85
CA GLN A 67 -6.26 2.74 -4.48
C GLN A 67 -6.78 3.41 -5.75
N LEU A 68 -5.89 3.70 -6.71
CA LEU A 68 -6.24 4.38 -7.95
C LEU A 68 -7.21 3.59 -8.85
N ASP A 69 -7.30 2.28 -8.66
CA ASP A 69 -8.29 1.42 -9.34
C ASP A 69 -9.73 1.63 -8.78
N TYR A 70 -9.88 2.33 -7.65
CA TYR A 70 -11.14 2.50 -6.90
C TYR A 70 -11.47 3.99 -6.67
N VAL A 71 -11.21 4.84 -7.67
CA VAL A 71 -11.58 6.26 -7.61
C VAL A 71 -13.11 6.37 -7.50
N ASN A 72 -13.58 7.26 -6.62
CA ASN A 72 -14.97 7.44 -6.21
C ASN A 72 -15.55 6.27 -5.38
N GLU A 73 -14.70 5.41 -4.83
CA GLU A 73 -15.10 4.37 -3.87
C GLU A 73 -14.33 4.49 -2.55
N ASP A 74 -15.02 4.26 -1.42
CA ASP A 74 -14.46 4.29 -0.07
C ASP A 74 -14.32 2.87 0.48
N LEU A 75 -13.30 2.16 0.00
CA LEU A 75 -13.05 0.79 0.46
C LEU A 75 -12.45 0.78 1.88
N PRO A 76 -12.99 -0.01 2.82
CA PRO A 76 -12.50 -0.09 4.20
C PRO A 76 -11.25 -0.98 4.36
N THR A 77 -10.59 -1.34 3.26
CA THR A 77 -9.48 -2.30 3.23
C THR A 77 -8.36 -1.80 2.36
N PHE A 78 -7.13 -2.30 2.60
CA PHE A 78 -6.00 -2.08 1.71
C PHE A 78 -5.30 -3.39 1.35
N ALA A 79 -4.74 -3.46 0.14
CA ALA A 79 -4.00 -4.62 -0.34
C ALA A 79 -2.50 -4.48 -0.06
N PHE A 80 -1.94 -5.43 0.67
CA PHE A 80 -0.50 -5.52 0.94
C PHE A 80 0.11 -6.64 0.10
N GLU A 81 1.00 -6.27 -0.82
CA GLU A 81 1.53 -7.23 -1.80
C GLU A 81 2.56 -8.18 -1.18
N ILE A 82 2.29 -9.47 -1.32
CA ILE A 82 3.16 -10.54 -0.82
C ILE A 82 4.11 -10.98 -1.93
N ASN A 83 3.58 -11.27 -3.12
CA ASN A 83 4.35 -11.60 -4.32
C ASN A 83 3.55 -11.34 -5.59
N TYR A 84 4.25 -11.29 -6.72
CA TYR A 84 3.67 -11.15 -8.05
C TYR A 84 4.54 -11.90 -9.08
N ARG A 85 4.12 -11.94 -10.33
CA ARG A 85 4.85 -12.49 -11.47
C ARG A 85 5.31 -11.38 -12.39
N LYS A 86 6.56 -11.45 -12.84
CA LYS A 86 7.10 -10.56 -13.86
C LYS A 86 8.04 -11.35 -14.76
N ASN A 87 7.81 -11.30 -16.08
CA ASN A 87 8.58 -12.05 -17.09
C ASN A 87 8.69 -13.54 -16.74
N GLY A 88 7.56 -14.16 -16.36
CA GLY A 88 7.48 -15.58 -15.99
C GLY A 88 8.08 -15.94 -14.63
N LYS A 89 8.77 -15.03 -13.95
CA LYS A 89 9.39 -15.27 -12.64
C LYS A 89 8.55 -14.71 -11.50
N ARG A 90 8.49 -15.42 -10.38
CA ARG A 90 7.91 -14.88 -9.14
C ARG A 90 8.85 -13.82 -8.58
N LYS A 91 8.28 -12.69 -8.16
CA LYS A 91 8.95 -11.55 -7.55
C LYS A 91 8.37 -11.30 -6.16
N GLN A 92 9.23 -10.82 -5.27
CA GLN A 92 8.88 -10.43 -3.93
C GLN A 92 7.97 -9.20 -3.97
N GLY A 93 6.85 -9.26 -3.26
CA GLY A 93 5.98 -8.11 -3.05
C GLY A 93 6.53 -7.19 -1.96
N TRP A 94 6.15 -5.92 -2.03
CA TRP A 94 6.76 -4.86 -1.22
C TRP A 94 6.58 -5.03 0.30
N LEU A 95 5.59 -5.78 0.78
CA LEU A 95 5.34 -5.93 2.23
C LEU A 95 6.51 -6.59 2.97
N TYR A 96 7.08 -7.65 2.40
CA TYR A 96 8.16 -8.45 3.01
C TYR A 96 9.52 -8.25 2.34
N ASP A 97 9.61 -7.37 1.33
CA ASP A 97 10.87 -7.08 0.66
C ASP A 97 11.84 -6.32 1.59
N ALA A 98 12.89 -7.00 2.05
CA ALA A 98 13.89 -6.45 2.96
C ALA A 98 14.77 -5.35 2.35
N SER A 99 14.76 -5.19 1.02
CA SER A 99 15.47 -4.08 0.36
C SER A 99 14.75 -2.72 0.54
N LYS A 100 13.50 -2.74 1.00
CA LYS A 100 12.72 -1.52 1.22
C LYS A 100 13.14 -0.84 2.52
N LYS A 101 13.36 0.47 2.44
CA LYS A 101 13.73 1.33 3.58
C LYS A 101 12.53 1.96 4.29
N THR A 102 11.32 1.67 3.82
CA THR A 102 10.06 2.23 4.30
C THR A 102 9.86 2.03 5.80
N ASP A 103 9.68 3.13 6.55
CA ASP A 103 9.23 3.09 7.95
C ASP A 103 7.71 3.03 8.04
N PHE A 104 7.03 3.82 7.21
CA PHE A 104 5.57 3.90 7.16
C PHE A 104 5.04 3.82 5.74
N TYR A 105 3.90 3.17 5.56
CA TYR A 105 3.10 3.33 4.36
C TYR A 105 2.12 4.48 4.55
N ALA A 106 2.01 5.38 3.58
CA ALA A 106 0.90 6.31 3.46
C ALA A 106 -0.15 5.69 2.54
N LEU A 107 -1.16 5.05 3.14
CA LEU A 107 -2.23 4.39 2.41
C LEU A 107 -3.29 5.42 2.01
N VAL A 108 -3.40 5.66 0.72
CA VAL A 108 -4.33 6.63 0.13
C VAL A 108 -5.58 5.88 -0.37
N THR A 109 -6.71 6.24 0.23
CA THR A 109 -8.01 5.59 0.04
C THR A 109 -9.10 6.64 -0.14
N ALA A 110 -10.31 6.22 -0.54
CA ALA A 110 -11.44 7.13 -0.73
C ALA A 110 -11.08 8.33 -1.62
N ILE A 111 -10.42 8.05 -2.75
CA ILE A 111 -9.93 9.07 -3.67
C ILE A 111 -11.11 9.52 -4.52
N TYR A 112 -11.53 10.78 -4.39
CA TYR A 112 -12.65 11.34 -5.15
C TYR A 112 -12.17 12.26 -6.27
N SER A 113 -12.92 12.25 -7.36
CA SER A 113 -12.61 12.98 -8.58
C SER A 113 -13.90 13.49 -9.21
N ASP A 114 -14.12 14.81 -9.15
CA ASP A 114 -15.34 15.45 -9.69
C ASP A 114 -15.22 15.80 -11.19
N LYS A 115 -13.99 15.78 -11.71
CA LYS A 115 -13.69 16.00 -13.12
C LYS A 115 -12.64 14.98 -13.56
N PRO A 116 -12.57 14.61 -14.85
CA PRO A 116 -11.48 13.79 -15.35
C PRO A 116 -10.13 14.36 -14.91
N GLN A 117 -9.25 13.49 -14.42
CA GLN A 117 -7.86 13.84 -14.11
C GLN A 117 -7.66 14.87 -12.98
N THR A 118 -8.68 15.14 -12.16
CA THR A 118 -8.60 16.07 -11.04
C THR A 118 -9.15 15.42 -9.77
N TYR A 119 -8.25 15.00 -8.88
CA TYR A 119 -8.63 14.48 -7.56
C TYR A 119 -8.95 15.63 -6.61
N THR A 120 -10.08 15.56 -5.94
CA THR A 120 -10.61 16.63 -5.08
C THR A 120 -10.48 16.32 -3.60
N SER A 121 -10.51 15.03 -3.22
CA SER A 121 -10.23 14.60 -1.85
C SER A 121 -9.72 13.17 -1.80
N CYS A 122 -9.07 12.83 -0.69
CA CYS A 122 -8.72 11.46 -0.34
C CYS A 122 -8.54 11.36 1.17
N LYS A 123 -8.52 10.14 1.69
CA LYS A 123 -8.10 9.87 3.07
C LYS A 123 -6.71 9.25 3.08
N ILE A 124 -5.91 9.60 4.08
CA ILE A 124 -4.55 9.07 4.25
C ILE A 124 -4.45 8.35 5.58
N THR A 125 -4.02 7.09 5.56
CA THR A 125 -3.75 6.30 6.77
C THR A 125 -2.27 5.93 6.81
N PHE A 126 -1.56 6.42 7.83
CA PHE A 126 -0.17 6.01 8.06
C PHE A 126 -0.12 4.67 8.76
N VAL A 127 0.59 3.71 8.20
CA VAL A 127 0.79 2.35 8.76
C VAL A 127 2.25 2.15 9.08
N ASN A 128 2.58 1.87 10.34
CA ASN A 128 3.96 1.57 10.72
C ASN A 128 4.37 0.17 10.25
N ARG A 129 5.31 0.08 9.30
CA ARG A 129 5.73 -1.20 8.69
C ARG A 129 6.24 -2.19 9.72
N ARG A 130 7.09 -1.74 10.64
CA ARG A 130 7.67 -2.61 11.69
C ARG A 130 6.59 -3.17 12.60
N LYS A 131 5.63 -2.35 13.05
CA LYS A 131 4.51 -2.81 13.87
C LYS A 131 3.62 -3.78 13.10
N LEU A 132 3.34 -3.52 11.82
CA LEU A 132 2.56 -4.41 10.98
C LEU A 132 3.23 -5.80 10.88
N LEU A 133 4.52 -5.84 10.53
CA LEU A 133 5.27 -7.09 10.46
C LEU A 133 5.34 -7.80 11.82
N GLY A 134 5.44 -7.04 12.91
CA GLY A 134 5.35 -7.55 14.28
C GLY A 134 4.01 -8.24 14.56
N LEU A 135 2.88 -7.57 14.26
CA LEU A 135 1.55 -8.17 14.40
C LEU A 135 1.42 -9.47 13.59
N LEU A 136 1.81 -9.43 12.32
CA LEU A 136 1.71 -10.59 11.44
C LEU A 136 2.55 -11.75 11.99
N THR A 137 3.74 -11.47 12.53
CA THR A 137 4.57 -12.48 13.20
C THR A 137 3.88 -13.07 14.43
N THR A 138 3.31 -12.23 15.30
CA THR A 138 2.54 -12.68 16.48
C THR A 138 1.33 -13.54 16.09
N ARG A 139 0.68 -13.23 14.96
CA ARG A 139 -0.42 -14.01 14.38
C ARG A 139 0.06 -15.24 13.58
N LYS A 140 1.36 -15.57 13.59
CA LYS A 140 1.97 -16.68 12.84
C LYS A 140 1.81 -16.56 11.31
N LEU A 141 1.61 -15.35 10.81
CA LEU A 141 1.52 -14.99 9.39
C LEU A 141 2.88 -14.57 8.84
N SER A 142 3.81 -15.51 8.78
CA SER A 142 5.07 -15.32 8.04
C SER A 142 4.81 -15.28 6.53
N GLN A 143 5.74 -14.72 5.75
CA GLN A 143 5.66 -14.76 4.29
C GLN A 143 5.47 -16.20 3.78
N LYS A 144 6.28 -17.14 4.28
CA LYS A 144 6.19 -18.55 3.91
C LYS A 144 4.79 -19.11 4.17
N ARG A 145 4.20 -18.80 5.32
CA ARG A 145 2.84 -19.25 5.67
C ARG A 145 1.79 -18.73 4.69
N LEU A 146 1.89 -17.45 4.30
CA LEU A 146 0.97 -16.86 3.31
C LEU A 146 1.15 -17.51 1.93
N GLU A 147 2.39 -17.79 1.53
CA GLU A 147 2.70 -18.50 0.28
C GLU A 147 2.24 -19.96 0.29
N ASP A 148 2.25 -20.63 1.44
CA ASP A 148 1.68 -21.98 1.59
C ASP A 148 0.17 -21.97 1.30
N TYR A 149 -0.56 -20.95 1.76
CA TYR A 149 -1.98 -20.77 1.40
C TYR A 149 -2.16 -20.54 -0.11
N GLN A 150 -1.26 -19.78 -0.74
CA GLN A 150 -1.26 -19.60 -2.19
C GLN A 150 -1.02 -20.91 -2.94
N GLY A 151 -0.12 -21.76 -2.45
CA GLY A 151 0.16 -23.07 -3.03
C GLY A 151 -1.06 -23.99 -2.96
N LYS A 152 -1.73 -24.02 -1.79
CA LYS A 152 -2.94 -24.83 -1.57
C LYS A 152 -4.16 -24.35 -2.35
N SER A 153 -4.18 -23.10 -2.81
CA SER A 153 -5.30 -22.59 -3.62
C SER A 153 -5.30 -23.12 -5.06
N ASN A 154 -4.24 -23.83 -5.49
CA ASN A 154 -4.09 -24.37 -6.84
C ASN A 154 -4.33 -23.31 -7.94
N GLY A 155 -3.94 -22.05 -7.70
CA GLY A 155 -4.09 -20.97 -8.67
C GLY A 155 -5.51 -20.42 -8.81
N LYS A 156 -6.42 -20.76 -7.88
CA LYS A 156 -7.78 -20.19 -7.86
C LYS A 156 -7.74 -18.67 -7.75
N HIS A 157 -8.54 -18.02 -8.60
CA HIS A 157 -8.80 -16.59 -8.52
C HIS A 157 -9.68 -16.26 -7.32
N GLY A 158 -9.46 -15.11 -6.69
CA GLY A 158 -10.37 -14.51 -5.72
C GLY A 158 -9.93 -14.61 -4.25
N LYS A 159 -10.92 -14.46 -3.36
CA LYS A 159 -10.76 -14.39 -1.90
C LYS A 159 -10.44 -15.76 -1.31
N LEU A 160 -9.45 -15.78 -0.42
CA LEU A 160 -8.95 -16.94 0.30
C LEU A 160 -9.03 -16.63 1.80
N LYS A 161 -9.90 -17.36 2.50
CA LYS A 161 -9.99 -17.29 3.96
C LYS A 161 -8.78 -18.01 4.58
N ILE A 162 -8.26 -17.47 5.68
CA ILE A 162 -7.16 -18.06 6.44
C ILE A 162 -7.57 -18.15 7.90
N ASN A 163 -6.97 -19.08 8.63
CA ASN A 163 -7.37 -19.37 10.01
C ASN A 163 -6.92 -18.29 11.00
N GLU A 164 -5.89 -17.53 10.64
CA GLU A 164 -5.22 -16.56 11.51
C GLU A 164 -5.93 -15.20 11.55
N LEU A 165 -6.87 -14.95 10.61
CA LEU A 165 -7.62 -13.70 10.51
C LEU A 165 -9.11 -13.94 10.34
N ASP A 166 -9.94 -13.14 11.01
CA ASP A 166 -11.35 -13.05 10.67
C ASP A 166 -11.55 -12.31 9.33
N PRO A 167 -12.23 -12.92 8.34
CA PRO A 167 -12.34 -12.36 7.00
C PRO A 167 -13.30 -11.17 6.87
N TYR A 168 -14.04 -10.81 7.92
CA TYR A 168 -14.98 -9.70 7.95
C TYR A 168 -14.43 -8.51 8.72
N SER A 169 -13.83 -8.74 9.88
CA SER A 169 -13.28 -7.68 10.75
C SER A 169 -11.78 -7.44 10.58
N GLU A 170 -10.99 -8.43 10.20
CA GLU A 170 -9.52 -8.31 10.19
C GLU A 170 -8.93 -8.30 8.77
N GLY A 171 -9.12 -9.37 8.00
CA GLY A 171 -8.49 -9.50 6.69
C GLY A 171 -8.52 -10.88 6.06
N TYR A 172 -8.02 -10.99 4.83
CA TYR A 172 -8.01 -12.22 4.04
C TYR A 172 -6.93 -12.18 2.95
N LEU A 173 -6.67 -13.31 2.29
CA LEU A 173 -5.78 -13.37 1.13
C LEU A 173 -6.56 -13.19 -0.18
N TYR A 174 -5.97 -12.55 -1.18
CA TYR A 174 -6.58 -12.41 -2.50
C TYR A 174 -5.59 -12.77 -3.61
N SER A 175 -6.02 -13.62 -4.54
CA SER A 175 -5.21 -14.00 -5.70
C SER A 175 -5.83 -13.45 -6.98
N SER A 176 -5.13 -12.53 -7.64
CA SER A 176 -5.62 -11.88 -8.87
C SER A 176 -5.12 -12.60 -10.12
N THR A 177 -5.41 -13.89 -10.27
CA THR A 177 -4.88 -14.70 -11.39
C THR A 177 -5.48 -14.42 -12.78
N GLN A 178 -6.65 -13.75 -12.85
CA GLN A 178 -7.38 -13.50 -14.10
C GLN A 178 -7.32 -12.03 -14.55
N ASN A 179 -7.19 -11.08 -13.61
CA ASN A 179 -7.42 -9.66 -13.92
C ASN A 179 -6.13 -8.87 -14.25
N LYS A 180 -4.96 -9.40 -13.89
CA LYS A 180 -3.67 -8.73 -14.08
C LYS A 180 -2.62 -9.72 -14.58
N VAL A 181 -1.81 -9.30 -15.56
CA VAL A 181 -0.68 -10.10 -16.10
C VAL A 181 0.28 -10.52 -15.00
N GLU A 182 0.49 -9.63 -14.03
CA GLU A 182 1.39 -9.86 -12.90
C GLU A 182 0.84 -10.86 -11.88
N LYS A 183 -0.44 -11.23 -11.96
CA LYS A 183 -1.09 -12.20 -11.04
C LYS A 183 -0.73 -11.96 -9.56
N PRO A 184 -0.90 -10.74 -9.03
CA PRO A 184 -0.45 -10.41 -7.69
C PRO A 184 -1.20 -11.23 -6.64
N PHE A 185 -0.49 -11.50 -5.56
CA PHE A 185 -1.00 -12.16 -4.38
C PHE A 185 -0.87 -11.23 -3.18
N ASN A 186 -2.01 -10.88 -2.60
CA ASN A 186 -2.11 -9.81 -1.62
C ASN A 186 -2.71 -10.32 -0.32
N LEU A 187 -2.20 -9.79 0.78
CA LEU A 187 -2.89 -9.78 2.07
C LEU A 187 -3.78 -8.54 2.13
N ILE A 188 -5.09 -8.73 2.18
CA ILE A 188 -6.06 -7.65 2.31
C ILE A 188 -6.35 -7.46 3.79
N LEU A 189 -6.12 -6.27 4.32
CA LEU A 189 -6.39 -5.93 5.73
C LEU A 189 -7.40 -4.81 5.82
N LYS A 190 -8.27 -4.87 6.83
CA LYS A 190 -9.21 -3.81 7.19
C LYS A 190 -8.44 -2.66 7.84
N LEU A 191 -8.75 -1.43 7.43
CA LEU A 191 -8.06 -0.25 7.96
C LEU A 191 -8.36 -0.04 9.44
N ASP A 192 -9.60 -0.25 9.86
CA ASP A 192 -10.01 -0.11 11.26
C ASP A 192 -9.29 -1.11 12.16
N PHE A 193 -9.16 -2.37 11.72
CA PHE A 193 -8.35 -3.37 12.41
C PHE A 193 -6.90 -2.91 12.65
N LEU A 194 -6.27 -2.26 11.65
CA LEU A 194 -4.92 -1.73 11.82
C LEU A 194 -4.87 -0.56 12.81
N VAL A 195 -5.89 0.29 12.84
CA VAL A 195 -6.00 1.42 13.76
C VAL A 195 -6.22 0.94 15.19
N GLU A 196 -7.18 0.03 15.40
CA GLU A 196 -7.53 -0.56 16.69
C GLU A 196 -6.34 -1.29 17.33
N ASN A 197 -5.48 -1.92 16.53
CA ASN A 197 -4.26 -2.59 17.00
C ASN A 197 -3.06 -1.62 17.17
N GLY A 198 -3.25 -0.31 17.02
CA GLY A 198 -2.19 0.69 17.22
C GLY A 198 -1.05 0.62 16.18
N ILE A 199 -1.31 0.00 15.03
CA ILE A 199 -0.39 -0.14 13.91
C ILE A 199 -0.51 1.04 12.96
N ALA A 200 -1.73 1.54 12.81
CA ALA A 200 -2.07 2.61 11.90
C ALA A 200 -2.68 3.82 12.61
N LYS A 201 -2.62 4.98 11.95
CA LYS A 201 -3.32 6.20 12.36
C LYS A 201 -3.85 6.93 11.14
N ARG A 202 -5.14 7.30 11.18
CA ARG A 202 -5.73 8.20 10.18
C ARG A 202 -5.10 9.58 10.31
N PHE A 203 -4.61 10.11 9.20
CA PHE A 203 -4.03 11.45 9.14
C PHE A 203 -5.09 12.49 8.80
N VAL A 204 -5.86 12.22 7.75
CA VAL A 204 -6.94 13.01 7.16
C VAL A 204 -7.99 12.07 6.61
#